data_AF-A0A1E4Y755-F1
#
_entry.id   AF-A0A1E4Y755-F1
#
_cell.length_a   1.000
_cell.length_b   1.000
_cell.length_c   1.000
_cell.angle_alpha   90.00
_cell.angle_beta   90.00
_cell.angle_gamma   90.00
#
_symmetry.space_group_name_H-M   'P 1'
#
loop_
_entity.id
_entity.type
_entity.pdbx_description
1 polymer ?
#
loop_
_entity_poly.entity_id
_entity_poly.type
_entity_poly.pdbx_seq_one_letter_code
_entity_poly.pdbx_strand_id
1 'polypeptide(L)'
;MCVEDGNYGAAIDAYTRALQLNPFNTRALKDQSNSTYFVRGEVYRSKSDFRSALADFQKALALTPADDPGRTNMLSAIESVKR
;
A
#
# COMPACT_ATOMS: atom_id res chain seq x y z
N MET A 1 26.05 -12.59 7.78
CA MET A 1 24.97 -12.81 6.81
C MET A 1 23.93 -11.74 7.08
N CYS A 2 23.97 -10.64 6.32
CA CYS A 2 23.16 -9.46 6.62
C CYS A 2 21.86 -9.53 5.81
N VAL A 3 20.80 -9.64 6.61
CA VAL A 3 19.38 -9.75 6.32
C VAL A 3 18.93 -8.81 5.20
N GLU A 4 18.01 -9.29 4.35
CA GLU A 4 17.31 -8.62 3.24
C GLU A 4 16.52 -7.35 3.65
N ASP A 5 16.76 -6.78 4.83
CA ASP A 5 16.02 -5.65 5.41
C ASP A 5 16.38 -4.28 4.83
N GLY A 6 17.53 -4.17 4.16
CA GLY A 6 18.09 -2.88 3.70
C GLY A 6 17.26 -2.17 2.62
N ASN A 7 16.47 -2.91 1.82
CA ASN A 7 15.71 -2.32 0.72
C ASN A 7 14.26 -1.96 1.08
N TYR A 8 13.67 -2.60 2.10
CA TYR A 8 12.26 -2.34 2.43
C TYR A 8 12.06 -0.96 3.07
N GLY A 9 13.01 -0.50 3.89
CA GLY A 9 12.97 0.84 4.49
C GLY A 9 13.01 1.94 3.43
N ALA A 10 13.94 1.83 2.47
CA ALA A 10 14.03 2.77 1.35
C ALA A 10 12.77 2.76 0.46
N ALA A 11 12.16 1.59 0.25
CA ALA A 11 10.91 1.47 -0.48
C ALA A 11 9.74 2.19 0.24
N ILE A 12 9.60 1.97 1.55
CA ILE A 12 8.58 2.64 2.37
C ILE A 12 8.76 4.16 2.33
N ASP A 13 10.00 4.65 2.44
CA ASP A 13 10.31 6.08 2.37
C ASP A 13 10.01 6.65 0.98
N ALA A 14 10.35 5.93 -0.09
CA ALA A 14 10.03 6.33 -1.46
C ALA A 14 8.52 6.43 -1.68
N TYR A 15 7.74 5.46 -1.20
CA TYR A 15 6.27 5.51 -1.26
C TYR A 15 5.69 6.66 -0.42
N THR A 16 6.26 6.91 0.76
CA THR A 16 5.81 8.01 1.63
C THR A 16 6.07 9.36 0.98
N ARG A 17 7.23 9.55 0.35
CA ARG A 17 7.52 10.76 -0.45
C ARG A 17 6.60 10.87 -1.66
N ALA A 18 6.34 9.78 -2.37
CA ALA A 18 5.42 9.78 -3.51
C ALA A 18 3.99 10.22 -3.11
N LEU A 19 3.54 9.83 -1.93
CA LEU A 19 2.27 10.27 -1.35
C LEU A 19 2.30 11.75 -0.91
N GLN A 20 3.42 12.22 -0.34
CA GLN A 20 3.57 13.63 0.09
C GLN A 20 3.71 14.61 -1.09
N LEU A 21 4.32 14.18 -2.19
CA LEU A 21 4.53 15.00 -3.37
C LEU A 21 3.24 15.24 -4.17
N ASN A 22 2.19 14.45 -3.94
CA ASN A 22 0.96 14.50 -4.75
C ASN A 22 -0.31 14.80 -3.92
N PRO A 23 -0.51 16.05 -3.47
CA PRO A 23 -1.74 16.43 -2.76
C PRO A 23 -2.94 16.74 -3.68
N PHE A 24 -2.84 16.61 -5.00
CA PHE A 24 -3.87 17.14 -5.92
C PHE A 24 -4.78 16.08 -6.54
N ASN A 25 -5.77 15.65 -5.75
CA ASN A 25 -7.21 15.44 -6.01
C ASN A 25 -7.78 15.21 -7.43
N THR A 26 -7.00 14.71 -8.38
CA THR A 26 -7.48 14.41 -9.74
C THR A 26 -7.86 12.93 -9.81
N ARG A 27 -8.97 12.57 -10.45
CA ARG A 27 -9.50 11.18 -10.48
C ARG A 27 -8.46 10.15 -10.97
N ALA A 28 -7.62 10.51 -11.94
CA ALA A 28 -6.51 9.68 -12.43
C ALA A 28 -5.37 9.47 -11.41
N LEU A 29 -5.26 10.33 -10.39
CA LEU A 29 -4.24 10.27 -9.34
C LEU A 29 -4.72 9.50 -8.09
N LYS A 30 -6.04 9.31 -7.93
CA LYS A 30 -6.59 8.36 -6.95
C LYS A 30 -6.12 6.94 -7.23
N ASP A 31 -6.03 6.58 -8.51
CA ASP A 31 -5.53 5.28 -8.95
C ASP A 31 -4.04 5.09 -8.60
N GLN A 32 -3.22 6.14 -8.69
CA GLN A 32 -1.81 6.06 -8.27
C GLN A 32 -1.66 6.00 -6.75
N SER A 33 -2.47 6.74 -6.01
CA SER A 33 -2.44 6.74 -4.55
C SER A 33 -2.87 5.39 -3.98
N ASN A 34 -3.93 4.78 -4.52
CA ASN A 34 -4.39 3.47 -4.07
C ASN A 34 -3.31 2.38 -4.28
N SER A 35 -2.61 2.45 -5.42
CA SER A 35 -1.58 1.49 -5.79
C SER A 35 -0.35 1.68 -4.93
N THR A 36 -0.02 2.93 -4.59
CA THR A 36 1.09 3.25 -3.69
C THR A 36 0.86 2.70 -2.29
N TYR A 37 -0.34 2.89 -1.71
CA TYR A 37 -0.68 2.30 -0.41
C TYR A 37 -0.70 0.76 -0.47
N PHE A 38 -1.21 0.17 -1.55
CA PHE A 38 -1.22 -1.28 -1.71
C PHE A 38 0.20 -1.86 -1.76
N VAL A 39 1.10 -1.29 -2.58
CA VAL A 39 2.46 -1.78 -2.69
C VAL A 39 3.25 -1.56 -1.40
N ARG A 40 3.02 -0.44 -0.70
CA ARG A 40 3.62 -0.23 0.64
C ARG A 40 3.12 -1.26 1.66
N GLY A 41 1.83 -1.61 1.59
CA GLY A 41 1.25 -2.68 2.39
C GLY A 41 1.87 -4.05 2.12
N GLU A 42 2.13 -4.38 0.85
CA GLU A 42 2.84 -5.62 0.48
C GLU A 42 4.27 -5.64 1.01
N VAL A 43 4.97 -4.51 0.97
CA VAL A 43 6.32 -4.40 1.58
C VAL A 43 6.26 -4.64 3.09
N TYR A 44 5.28 -4.06 3.79
CA TYR A 44 5.08 -4.34 5.22
C TYR A 44 4.72 -5.80 5.48
N ARG A 45 3.90 -6.42 4.64
CA ARG A 45 3.58 -7.85 4.71
C ARG A 45 4.83 -8.71 4.56
N SER A 46 5.72 -8.38 3.61
CA SER A 46 7.01 -9.06 3.45
C SER A 46 7.94 -8.85 4.65
N LYS A 47 7.88 -7.69 5.32
CA LYS A 47 8.58 -7.44 6.58
C LYS A 47 7.95 -8.14 7.80
N SER A 48 6.90 -8.94 7.61
CA SER A 48 6.08 -9.51 8.69
C SER A 48 5.40 -8.47 9.59
N ASP A 49 5.35 -7.20 9.17
CA ASP A 49 4.60 -6.14 9.85
C ASP A 49 3.17 -6.10 9.30
N PHE A 50 2.39 -7.10 9.69
CA PHE A 50 1.00 -7.23 9.25
C PHE A 50 0.12 -6.10 9.76
N ARG A 51 0.47 -5.46 10.87
CA ARG A 51 -0.28 -4.35 11.44
C ARG A 51 -0.18 -3.10 10.57
N SER A 52 1.03 -2.74 10.15
CA SER A 52 1.26 -1.64 9.22
C SER A 52 0.72 -1.97 7.82
N ALA A 53 0.89 -3.21 7.36
CA ALA A 53 0.35 -3.68 6.09
C ALA A 53 -1.17 -3.52 6.03
N LEU A 54 -1.88 -3.96 7.06
CA LEU A 54 -3.33 -3.87 7.15
C LEU A 54 -3.82 -2.42 7.10
N ALA A 55 -3.16 -1.51 7.81
CA ALA A 55 -3.53 -0.09 7.82
C ALA A 55 -3.39 0.53 6.43
N ASP A 56 -2.35 0.17 5.69
CA ASP A 56 -2.11 0.65 4.34
C ASP A 56 -3.06 0.04 3.31
N PHE A 57 -3.33 -1.26 3.38
CA PHE A 57 -4.33 -1.88 2.52
C PHE A 57 -5.74 -1.30 2.76
N GLN A 58 -6.10 -0.98 4.00
CA GLN A 58 -7.37 -0.30 4.30
C GLN A 58 -7.42 1.11 3.71
N LYS A 59 -6.33 1.87 3.76
CA LYS A 59 -6.24 3.19 3.11
C LYS A 59 -6.34 3.07 1.60
N ALA A 60 -5.65 2.11 1.00
CA ALA A 60 -5.75 1.82 -0.43
C ALA A 60 -7.22 1.57 -0.81
N LEU A 61 -7.89 0.66 -0.09
CA LEU A 61 -9.28 0.31 -0.32
C LEU A 61 -10.24 1.50 -0.18
N ALA A 62 -10.01 2.37 0.81
CA ALA A 62 -10.85 3.56 1.03
C ALA A 62 -10.68 4.63 -0.06
N LEU A 63 -9.53 4.66 -0.72
CA LEU A 63 -9.24 5.60 -1.82
C LEU A 63 -9.69 5.04 -3.18
N THR A 64 -9.75 3.71 -3.31
CA THR A 64 -10.19 3.00 -4.51
C THR A 64 -11.71 3.13 -4.71
N PRO A 65 -12.15 3.55 -5.91
CA PRO A 65 -13.57 3.55 -6.26
C PRO A 65 -14.20 2.15 -6.12
N ALA A 66 -15.49 2.09 -5.77
CA ALA A 66 -16.20 0.81 -5.60
C ALA A 66 -16.23 -0.07 -6.86
N ASP A 67 -16.19 0.57 -8.04
CA ASP A 67 -16.23 -0.05 -9.38
C ASP A 67 -14.84 -0.49 -9.89
N ASP A 68 -13.77 -0.13 -9.16
CA ASP A 68 -12.41 -0.43 -9.59
C ASP A 68 -12.10 -1.94 -9.41
N PRO A 69 -11.62 -2.62 -10.46
CA PRO A 69 -11.32 -4.06 -10.37
C PRO A 69 -10.17 -4.37 -9.40
N GLY A 70 -9.28 -3.41 -9.13
CA GLY A 70 -8.19 -3.52 -8.16
C GLY A 70 -8.68 -3.59 -6.71
N ARG A 71 -9.92 -3.18 -6.42
CA ARG A 71 -10.54 -3.28 -5.09
C ARG A 71 -10.59 -4.72 -4.58
N THR A 72 -10.80 -5.68 -5.47
CA THR A 72 -10.82 -7.12 -5.17
C THR A 72 -9.46 -7.63 -4.68
N ASN A 73 -8.37 -7.17 -5.30
CA ASN A 73 -7.00 -7.52 -4.90
C ASN A 73 -6.66 -6.96 -3.52
N MET A 74 -7.12 -5.75 -3.21
CA MET A 74 -6.92 -5.13 -1.89
C MET A 74 -7.68 -5.88 -0.80
N LEU A 75 -8.91 -6.33 -1.07
CA LEU A 75 -9.68 -7.14 -0.12
C LEU A 75 -9.00 -8.48 0.16
N SER A 76 -8.49 -9.15 -0.88
CA SER A 76 -7.75 -10.40 -0.71
C SER A 76 -6.46 -10.22 0.08
N ALA A 77 -5.72 -9.12 -0.16
CA ALA A 77 -4.54 -8.79 0.62
C ALA A 77 -4.88 -8.53 2.10
N ILE A 78 -5.92 -7.74 2.38
CA ILE A 78 -6.42 -7.50 3.75
C ILE A 78 -6.77 -8.81 4.45
N GLU A 79 -7.44 -9.73 3.76
CA GLU A 79 -7.79 -11.03 4.32
C GLU A 79 -6.56 -11.89 4.59
N SER A 80 -5.56 -11.80 3.72
CA SER A 80 -4.28 -12.52 3.87
C SER A 80 -3.47 -12.06 5.08
N VAL A 81 -3.54 -10.78 5.47
CA VAL A 81 -2.86 -10.27 6.69
C VAL A 81 -3.71 -10.35 7.96
N LYS A 82 -5.00 -10.68 7.86
CA LYS A 82 -5.89 -10.89 9.01
C LYS A 82 -5.95 -12.34 9.51
N ARG A 83 -5.52 -13.30 8.69
CA ARG A 83 -5.47 -14.73 9.03
C ARG A 83 -4.27 -15.05 9.89
#